data_AF-A0A1C2E113-F1
#
_entry.id   AF-A0A1C2E113-F1
#
_cell.length_a   1.000
_cell.length_b   1.000
_cell.length_c   1.000
_cell.angle_alpha   90.00
_cell.angle_beta   90.00
_cell.angle_gamma   90.00
#
_symmetry.space_group_name_H-M   'P 1'
#
loop_
_entity.id
_entity.type
_entity.pdbx_description
1 polymer ?
#
loop_
_entity_poly.entity_id
_entity_poly.type
_entity_poly.pdbx_seq_one_letter_code
_entity_poly.pdbx_strand_id
1 'polypeptide(L)'
;MLLCITPTYAQDSEQALKAVIAEQQKQLPIMLDPITRIDNISYTNHNVLYKITLYGYDNRPGERVYYESYLAQQIPKALCSQTAYLLLLGLGNKITYSYSSSQAEPITEVTFGPETCRKHVGGDPS
;
A
#
# COMPACT_ATOMS: atom_id res chain seq x y z
N MET A 1 15.19 22.85 -26.18
CA MET A 1 13.86 22.74 -25.54
C MET A 1 13.41 21.30 -25.71
N LEU A 2 13.64 20.46 -24.68
CA LEU A 2 13.34 19.03 -24.74
C LEU A 2 11.84 18.87 -24.43
N LEU A 3 11.03 18.63 -25.47
CA LEU A 3 9.63 18.25 -25.30
C LEU A 3 9.60 16.83 -24.73
N CYS A 4 9.50 16.71 -23.41
CA CYS A 4 9.12 15.46 -22.77
C CYS A 4 7.68 15.15 -23.18
N ILE A 5 7.51 14.42 -24.29
CA ILE A 5 6.24 13.83 -24.66
C ILE A 5 5.97 12.76 -23.60
N THR A 6 5.33 13.15 -22.50
CA THR A 6 4.75 12.17 -21.59
C THR A 6 3.77 11.34 -22.42
N PRO A 7 3.97 10.03 -22.54
CA PRO A 7 3.07 9.21 -23.36
C PRO A 7 1.65 9.39 -22.82
N THR A 8 0.72 9.72 -23.70
CA THR A 8 -0.71 9.89 -23.37
C THR A 8 -1.27 8.73 -22.55
N TYR A 9 -0.77 7.52 -22.80
CA TYR A 9 -1.07 6.31 -22.04
C TYR A 9 -0.76 6.42 -20.52
N ALA A 10 0.34 7.06 -20.13
CA ALA A 10 0.68 7.24 -18.72
C ALA A 10 -0.29 8.20 -18.02
N GLN A 11 -0.70 9.27 -18.72
CA GLN A 11 -1.66 10.25 -18.23
C GLN A 11 -3.06 9.62 -18.05
N ASP A 12 -3.48 8.78 -18.98
CA ASP A 12 -4.76 8.04 -18.89
C ASP A 12 -4.76 7.05 -17.71
N SER A 13 -3.64 6.35 -17.50
CA SER A 13 -3.50 5.39 -16.39
C SER A 13 -3.51 6.07 -15.01
N GLU A 14 -2.90 7.26 -14.90
CA GLU A 14 -2.89 8.04 -13.65
C GLU A 14 -4.30 8.55 -13.32
N GLN A 15 -5.03 9.02 -14.33
CA GLN A 15 -6.40 9.50 -14.15
C GLN A 15 -7.37 8.36 -13.80
N ALA A 16 -7.20 7.18 -14.41
CA ALA A 16 -7.95 5.99 -14.03
C ALA A 16 -7.69 5.58 -12.57
N LEU A 17 -6.42 5.58 -12.13
CA LEU A 17 -6.07 5.28 -10.74
C LEU A 17 -6.69 6.30 -9.76
N LYS A 18 -6.62 7.59 -10.08
CA LYS A 18 -7.28 8.65 -9.29
C LYS A 18 -8.78 8.40 -9.16
N ALA A 19 -9.45 8.00 -10.23
CA ALA A 19 -10.89 7.69 -10.20
C ALA A 19 -11.20 6.46 -9.33
N VAL A 20 -10.41 5.39 -9.43
CA VAL A 20 -10.54 4.21 -8.56
C VAL A 20 -10.38 4.58 -7.09
N ILE A 21 -9.37 5.40 -6.76
CA ILE A 21 -9.13 5.83 -5.38
C ILE A 21 -10.25 6.73 -4.87
N ALA A 22 -10.76 7.64 -5.70
CA ALA A 22 -11.91 8.47 -5.36
C ALA A 22 -13.16 7.61 -5.06
N GLU A 23 -13.34 6.50 -5.77
CA GLU A 23 -14.42 5.56 -5.46
C GLU A 23 -14.19 4.81 -4.14
N GLN A 24 -12.97 4.32 -3.90
CA GLN A 24 -12.63 3.66 -2.62
C GLN A 24 -12.80 4.61 -1.43
N GLN A 25 -12.43 5.88 -1.58
CA GLN A 25 -12.59 6.91 -0.55
C GLN A 25 -14.04 7.09 -0.09
N LYS A 26 -15.04 6.85 -0.96
CA LYS A 26 -16.46 6.95 -0.58
C LYS A 26 -16.90 5.90 0.44
N GLN A 27 -16.14 4.82 0.56
CA GLN A 27 -16.44 3.72 1.49
C GLN A 27 -15.68 3.85 2.81
N LEU A 28 -14.83 4.87 2.96
CA LEU A 28 -14.01 5.07 4.15
C LEU A 28 -14.76 5.82 5.26
N PRO A 29 -14.45 5.54 6.54
CA PRO A 29 -13.56 4.48 7.00
C PRO A 29 -14.19 3.09 6.85
N ILE A 30 -13.38 2.07 6.51
CA ILE A 30 -13.86 0.69 6.32
C ILE A 30 -13.07 -0.30 7.18
N MET A 31 -13.76 -1.21 7.87
CA MET A 31 -13.14 -2.33 8.57
C MET A 31 -12.80 -3.43 7.56
N LEU A 32 -11.53 -3.84 7.49
CA LEU A 32 -11.09 -5.00 6.70
C LEU A 32 -11.34 -6.30 7.46
N ASP A 33 -11.16 -6.24 8.76
CA ASP A 33 -11.36 -7.32 9.72
C ASP A 33 -11.71 -6.69 11.09
N PRO A 34 -11.98 -7.47 12.16
CA PRO A 34 -12.36 -6.92 13.46
C PRO A 34 -11.35 -5.96 14.11
N ILE A 35 -10.08 -5.99 13.70
CA ILE A 35 -8.99 -5.22 14.30
C ILE A 35 -8.32 -4.22 13.35
N THR A 36 -8.58 -4.29 12.04
CA THR A 36 -7.93 -3.45 11.03
C THR A 36 -8.94 -2.55 10.32
N ARG A 37 -8.76 -1.23 10.40
CA ARG A 37 -9.60 -0.25 9.69
C ARG A 37 -8.77 0.61 8.77
N ILE A 38 -9.17 0.73 7.51
CA ILE A 38 -8.62 1.77 6.63
C ILE A 38 -9.36 3.07 6.91
N ASP A 39 -8.62 4.09 7.35
CA ASP A 39 -9.16 5.41 7.67
C ASP A 39 -9.14 6.34 6.47
N ASN A 40 -8.09 6.26 5.66
CA ASN A 40 -7.90 7.12 4.51
C ASN A 40 -7.04 6.43 3.45
N ILE A 41 -7.28 6.80 2.19
CA ILE A 41 -6.47 6.43 1.04
C ILE A 41 -6.16 7.73 0.30
N SER A 42 -4.89 8.01 0.01
CA SER A 42 -4.51 9.16 -0.81
C SER A 42 -3.56 8.76 -1.91
N TYR A 43 -3.51 9.55 -2.98
CA TYR A 43 -2.60 9.32 -4.09
C TYR A 43 -1.93 10.62 -4.52
N THR A 44 -0.60 10.64 -4.37
CA THR A 44 0.24 11.79 -4.72
C THR A 44 1.64 11.30 -5.10
N ASN A 45 2.27 11.94 -6.08
CA ASN A 45 3.65 11.63 -6.51
C ASN A 45 3.89 10.12 -6.74
N HIS A 46 2.98 9.46 -7.46
CA HIS A 46 3.02 8.01 -7.72
C HIS A 46 3.03 7.14 -6.46
N ASN A 47 2.51 7.62 -5.33
CA ASN A 47 2.38 6.85 -4.10
C ASN A 47 0.94 6.77 -3.65
N VAL A 48 0.41 5.56 -3.52
CA VAL A 48 -0.89 5.30 -2.87
C VAL A 48 -0.63 5.08 -1.38
N LEU A 49 -1.08 6.02 -0.54
CA LEU A 49 -0.93 5.94 0.91
C LEU A 49 -2.24 5.48 1.55
N TYR A 50 -2.20 4.31 2.19
CA TYR A 50 -3.23 3.81 3.08
C TYR A 50 -2.91 4.22 4.51
N LYS A 51 -3.81 4.96 5.16
CA LYS A 51 -3.77 5.20 6.62
C LYS A 51 -4.66 4.17 7.30
N ILE A 52 -4.10 3.44 8.26
CA ILE A 52 -4.73 2.28 8.88
C ILE A 52 -4.68 2.40 10.39
N THR A 53 -5.81 2.17 11.04
CA THR A 53 -5.91 1.99 12.49
C THR A 53 -5.92 0.50 12.82
N LEU A 54 -5.02 0.08 13.73
CA LEU A 54 -5.03 -1.23 14.37
C LEU A 54 -5.63 -1.12 15.77
N TYR A 55 -6.80 -1.72 15.96
CA TYR A 55 -7.44 -1.87 17.26
C TYR A 55 -6.75 -2.97 18.07
N GLY A 56 -6.61 -2.74 19.38
CA GLY A 56 -5.98 -3.69 20.28
C GLY A 56 -4.44 -3.66 20.27
N TYR A 57 -3.82 -2.72 19.55
CA TYR A 57 -2.42 -2.39 19.76
C TYR A 57 -2.27 -1.65 21.10
N ASP A 58 -1.65 -2.31 22.06
CA ASP A 58 -1.48 -1.81 23.44
C ASP A 58 -0.03 -1.39 23.73
N ASN A 59 0.83 -1.35 22.71
CA ASN A 59 2.26 -1.05 22.82
C ASN A 59 3.00 -1.96 23.82
N ARG A 60 2.63 -3.24 23.86
CA ARG A 60 3.28 -4.21 24.76
C ARG A 60 4.73 -4.45 24.31
N PRO A 61 5.65 -4.77 25.24
CA PRO A 61 7.03 -5.08 24.88
C PRO A 61 7.11 -6.13 23.75
N GLY A 62 7.73 -5.77 22.63
CA GLY A 62 7.89 -6.63 21.46
C GLY A 62 6.75 -6.60 20.44
N GLU A 63 5.60 -6.01 20.77
CA GLU A 63 4.41 -5.98 19.89
C GLU A 63 4.67 -5.21 18.59
N ARG A 64 5.36 -4.06 18.68
CA ARG A 64 5.77 -3.28 17.50
C ARG A 64 6.62 -4.09 16.53
N VAL A 65 7.65 -4.76 17.04
CA VAL A 65 8.58 -5.59 16.25
C VAL A 65 7.84 -6.75 15.60
N TYR A 66 6.88 -7.35 16.33
CA TYR A 66 6.00 -8.37 15.80
C TYR A 66 5.18 -7.85 14.60
N TYR A 67 4.49 -6.72 14.74
CA TYR A 67 3.70 -6.15 13.65
C TYR A 67 4.56 -5.73 12.46
N GLU A 68 5.70 -5.08 12.70
CA GLU A 68 6.66 -4.73 11.64
C GLU A 68 7.08 -5.96 10.83
N SER A 69 7.45 -7.05 11.52
CA SER A 69 7.88 -8.29 10.88
C SER A 69 6.73 -9.00 10.15
N TYR A 70 5.57 -9.10 10.79
CA TYR A 70 4.38 -9.76 10.25
C TYR A 70 3.90 -9.04 8.98
N LEU A 71 3.73 -7.72 9.03
CA LEU A 71 3.24 -6.92 7.91
C LEU A 71 4.22 -6.92 6.74
N ALA A 72 5.52 -6.84 7.01
CA ALA A 72 6.56 -6.93 5.99
C ALA A 72 6.56 -8.29 5.25
N GLN A 73 6.07 -9.36 5.87
CA GLN A 73 5.98 -10.68 5.24
C GLN A 73 4.63 -10.94 4.54
N GLN A 74 3.53 -10.50 5.16
CA GLN A 74 2.19 -10.83 4.66
C GLN A 74 1.74 -9.91 3.53
N ILE A 75 2.04 -8.62 3.62
CA ILE A 75 1.58 -7.66 2.61
C ILE A 75 2.16 -7.98 1.23
N PRO A 76 3.47 -8.26 1.05
CA PRO A 76 3.99 -8.67 -0.25
C PRO A 76 3.30 -9.90 -0.83
N LYS A 77 2.99 -10.92 -0.01
CA LYS A 77 2.28 -12.13 -0.49
C LYS A 77 0.90 -11.77 -1.06
N ALA A 78 0.12 -10.99 -0.31
CA ALA A 78 -1.20 -10.56 -0.75
C ALA A 78 -1.10 -9.64 -1.99
N LEU A 79 -0.22 -8.64 -1.94
CA LEU A 79 -0.04 -7.65 -3.00
C LEU A 79 0.44 -8.30 -4.30
N CYS A 80 1.46 -9.15 -4.25
CA CYS A 80 2.04 -9.78 -5.44
C CYS A 80 1.19 -10.91 -6.03
N SER A 81 0.16 -11.37 -5.32
CA SER A 81 -0.81 -12.35 -5.84
C SER A 81 -1.96 -11.71 -6.65
N GLN A 82 -2.14 -10.39 -6.57
CA GLN A 82 -3.27 -9.69 -7.16
C GLN A 82 -2.84 -8.87 -8.38
N THR A 83 -3.41 -9.17 -9.54
CA THR A 83 -3.09 -8.52 -10.82
C THR A 83 -3.23 -7.00 -10.75
N ALA A 84 -4.23 -6.47 -10.03
CA ALA A 84 -4.44 -5.04 -9.89
C ALA A 84 -3.22 -4.35 -9.25
N TYR A 85 -2.70 -4.88 -8.14
CA TYR A 85 -1.53 -4.32 -7.48
C TYR A 85 -0.25 -4.50 -8.30
N LEU A 86 -0.09 -5.62 -9.01
CA LEU A 86 1.02 -5.82 -9.94
C LEU A 86 1.03 -4.78 -11.06
N LEU A 87 -0.14 -4.44 -11.61
CA LEU A 87 -0.27 -3.38 -12.62
C LEU A 87 0.11 -2.01 -12.04
N LEU A 88 -0.38 -1.68 -10.83
CA LEU A 88 -0.03 -0.42 -10.16
C LEU A 88 1.49 -0.28 -9.99
N LEU A 89 2.14 -1.32 -9.47
CA LEU A 89 3.58 -1.36 -9.30
C LEU A 89 4.33 -1.35 -10.64
N GLY A 90 3.84 -2.06 -11.66
CA GLY A 90 4.43 -2.09 -13.00
C GLY A 90 4.42 -0.75 -13.72
N LEU A 91 3.45 0.12 -13.39
CA LEU A 91 3.38 1.51 -13.87
C LEU A 91 4.28 2.48 -13.09
N GLY A 92 5.13 1.98 -12.20
CA GLY A 92 6.09 2.79 -11.43
C GLY A 92 5.52 3.36 -10.12
N ASN A 93 4.30 3.00 -9.74
CA ASN A 93 3.73 3.46 -8.48
C ASN A 93 4.33 2.72 -7.28
N LYS A 94 4.21 3.38 -6.13
CA LYS A 94 4.48 2.84 -4.81
C LYS A 94 3.16 2.72 -4.04
N ILE A 95 3.16 1.83 -3.05
CA ILE A 95 2.06 1.67 -2.11
C ILE A 95 2.65 1.74 -0.71
N THR A 96 2.22 2.72 0.06
CA THR A 96 2.60 2.89 1.47
C THR A 96 1.42 2.54 2.36
N TYR A 97 1.67 1.69 3.35
CA TYR A 97 0.72 1.40 4.42
C TYR A 97 1.27 2.01 5.72
N SER A 98 0.55 2.97 6.28
CA SER A 98 0.90 3.67 7.51
C SER A 98 -0.06 3.26 8.61
N TYR A 99 0.44 2.53 9.60
CA TYR A 99 -0.32 1.91 10.68
C TYR A 99 -0.19 2.73 11.97
N SER A 100 -1.31 3.06 12.59
CA SER A 100 -1.40 3.68 13.92
C SER A 100 -2.33 2.91 14.85
N SER A 101 -2.16 3.09 16.15
CA SER A 101 -3.10 2.59 17.16
C SER A 101 -4.41 3.38 17.15
N SER A 102 -5.42 2.90 17.87
CA SER A 102 -6.69 3.64 18.07
C SER A 102 -6.52 4.98 18.82
N GLN A 103 -5.36 5.21 19.43
CA GLN A 103 -4.98 6.45 20.10
C GLN A 103 -4.12 7.36 19.21
N ALA A 104 -4.04 7.04 17.90
CA ALA A 104 -3.21 7.72 16.91
C ALA A 104 -1.70 7.65 17.15
N GLU A 105 -1.24 6.68 17.94
CA GLU A 105 0.20 6.42 18.09
C GLU A 105 0.74 5.70 16.85
N PRO A 106 1.84 6.17 16.23
CA PRO A 106 2.41 5.51 15.06
C PRO A 106 3.03 4.15 15.44
N ILE A 107 2.65 3.10 14.71
CA ILE A 107 3.16 1.74 14.91
C ILE A 107 4.28 1.49 13.90
N THR A 108 3.95 1.52 12.61
CA THR A 108 4.89 1.24 11.52
C THR A 108 4.41 1.85 10.20
N GLU A 109 5.35 2.08 9.29
CA GLU A 109 5.06 2.45 7.92
C GLU A 109 5.88 1.57 6.97
N VAL A 110 5.21 0.95 6.00
CA VAL A 110 5.85 0.05 5.04
C VAL A 110 5.51 0.49 3.63
N THR A 111 6.53 0.65 2.79
CA THR A 111 6.37 1.05 1.39
C THR A 111 6.83 -0.05 0.45
N PHE A 112 5.97 -0.40 -0.49
CA PHE A 112 6.22 -1.37 -1.55
C PHE A 112 6.30 -0.66 -2.89
N GLY A 113 7.22 -1.11 -3.75
CA GLY A 113 7.48 -0.49 -5.04
C GLY A 113 7.67 -1.53 -6.15
N PRO A 114 8.03 -1.10 -7.36
CA PRO A 114 8.12 -1.97 -8.55
C PRO A 114 9.00 -3.23 -8.36
N GLU A 115 10.02 -3.14 -7.51
CA GLU A 115 10.94 -4.26 -7.22
C GLU A 115 10.40 -5.26 -6.18
N THR A 116 9.35 -4.91 -5.42
CA THR A 116 8.83 -5.74 -4.33
C THR A 116 8.42 -7.12 -4.84
N CYS A 117 7.69 -7.20 -5.95
CA CYS A 117 7.17 -8.46 -6.47
C CYS A 117 8.16 -9.22 -7.35
N ARG A 118 9.21 -8.58 -7.88
CA ARG A 118 10.26 -9.30 -8.63
C ARG A 118 11.01 -10.28 -7.74
N LYS A 119 11.20 -9.94 -6.46
CA LYS A 119 11.81 -10.80 -5.44
C LYS A 119 10.90 -11.94 -4.95
N HIS A 120 9.63 -11.99 -5.38
CA HIS A 120 8.68 -13.04 -4.99
C HIS A 120 8.28 -13.96 -6.15
N VAL A 121 8.46 -13.52 -7.40
CA VAL A 121 8.27 -14.35 -8.60
C VAL A 121 9.53 -15.19 -8.90
N GLY A 122 10.69 -14.80 -8.37
CA GLY A 122 11.86 -15.66 -8.29
C GLY A 122 11.72 -16.65 -7.13
N GLY A 123 10.96 -17.71 -7.32
CA GLY A 123 11.26 -18.95 -6.60
C GLY A 123 12.72 -19.31 -6.87
N ASP A 124 13.40 -19.83 -5.84
CA ASP A 124 14.76 -20.34 -5.93
C ASP A 124 15.06 -21.05 -7.25
N PRO A 125 16.22 -20.74 -7.85
CA PRO A 125 17.07 -21.76 -8.41
C PRO A 125 18.33 -21.83 -7.54
N SER A 126 18.26 -22.51 -6.40
CA SER A 126 19.36 -23.32 -5.80
C SER A 126 18.94 -23.92 -4.47
#